data_AF-A0A165SN29-F1
#
_entry.id   AF-A0A165SN29-F1
#
_cell.length_a   1.000
_cell.length_b   1.000
_cell.length_c   1.000
_cell.angle_alpha   90.00
_cell.angle_beta   90.00
_cell.angle_gamma   90.00
#
_symmetry.space_group_name_H-M   'P 1'
#
loop_
_entity.id
_entity.type
_entity.pdbx_description
1 polymer ?
#
loop_
_entity_poly.entity_id
_entity_poly.type
_entity_poly.pdbx_seq_one_letter_code
_entity_poly.pdbx_strand_id
1 'polypeptide(L)'
;RSGYLVDGFITSNPTHVFSSLVGKLREKNDLFNPLTHVCERSSDQSFFVNLDLIHGRFSSINDTCNELGSWVTFIQLDGPVSRIIKPPAAVISLLSQILNRIPSPPATLELTLQDSYGPESLVPLAALLLEYPIAYTVTSTSSQAILGGVPLDVYQCIVKHPAVSTHASTQQEDTSLIKFSCPSHLAASNSHLRPSRIVDKVSKRFLNRIQRLADVRMDIRYHVEGLDRIAL
;
A
#
# COMPACT_ATOMS: atom_id res chain seq x y z
N ARG A 1 3.20 -1.19 -8.39
CA ARG A 1 2.77 -0.46 -7.17
C ARG A 1 3.82 0.59 -6.85
N SER A 2 3.53 1.56 -5.98
CA SER A 2 4.53 2.54 -5.51
C SER A 2 5.30 2.03 -4.31
N GLY A 3 4.81 1.00 -3.64
CA GLY A 3 5.44 0.40 -2.48
C GLY A 3 5.19 -1.10 -2.42
N TYR A 4 6.10 -1.80 -1.76
CA TYR A 4 6.00 -3.20 -1.39
C TYR A 4 6.47 -3.35 0.06
N LEU A 5 5.67 -4.00 0.91
CA LEU A 5 6.02 -4.32 2.29
C LEU A 5 6.85 -5.60 2.31
N VAL A 6 7.95 -5.61 3.05
CA VAL A 6 8.75 -6.81 3.27
C VAL A 6 8.28 -7.47 4.55
N ASP A 7 7.39 -8.46 4.43
CA ASP A 7 6.74 -9.16 5.56
C ASP A 7 7.16 -10.63 5.69
N GLY A 8 7.79 -11.21 4.67
CA GLY A 8 8.22 -12.61 4.66
C GLY A 8 9.62 -12.89 5.20
N PHE A 9 10.37 -11.87 5.62
CA PHE A 9 11.79 -12.01 6.00
C PHE A 9 12.10 -11.23 7.27
N ILE A 10 12.88 -11.85 8.15
CA ILE A 10 13.46 -11.21 9.34
C ILE A 10 14.97 -11.22 9.17
N THR A 11 15.62 -10.09 9.46
CA THR A 11 17.07 -9.94 9.36
C THR A 11 17.59 -9.09 10.51
N SER A 12 18.80 -9.38 10.97
CA SER A 12 19.43 -8.64 12.08
C SER A 12 19.86 -7.21 11.71
N ASN A 13 19.91 -6.88 10.41
CA ASN A 13 20.23 -5.54 9.91
C ASN A 13 19.44 -5.25 8.62
N PRO A 14 18.14 -4.93 8.74
CA PRO A 14 17.27 -4.71 7.57
C PRO A 14 17.77 -3.56 6.70
N THR A 15 18.23 -2.46 7.31
CA THR A 15 18.82 -1.33 6.59
C THR A 15 19.95 -1.76 5.67
N HIS A 16 20.96 -2.48 6.17
CA HIS A 16 22.07 -2.93 5.33
C HIS A 16 21.63 -3.96 4.28
N VAL A 17 20.90 -5.00 4.70
CA VAL A 17 20.54 -6.13 3.83
C VAL A 17 19.64 -5.67 2.67
N PHE A 18 18.57 -4.95 2.94
CA PHE A 18 17.62 -4.54 1.91
C PHE A 18 18.17 -3.42 1.02
N SER A 19 19.03 -2.54 1.54
CA SER A 19 19.70 -1.54 0.72
C SER A 19 20.74 -2.17 -0.22
N SER A 20 21.48 -3.17 0.25
CA SER A 20 22.39 -3.95 -0.60
C SER A 20 21.62 -4.68 -1.70
N LEU A 21 20.46 -5.26 -1.38
CA LEU A 21 19.58 -5.88 -2.38
C LEU A 21 19.14 -4.87 -3.45
N VAL A 22 18.65 -3.69 -3.04
CA VAL A 22 18.25 -2.63 -3.98
C VAL A 22 19.43 -2.20 -4.87
N GLY A 23 20.62 -2.03 -4.31
CA GLY A 23 21.84 -1.74 -5.07
C GLY A 23 22.12 -2.79 -6.15
N LYS A 24 22.10 -4.07 -5.78
CA LYS A 24 22.29 -5.19 -6.72
C LYS A 24 21.18 -5.29 -7.77
N LEU A 25 19.95 -4.94 -7.43
CA LEU A 25 18.85 -4.89 -8.40
C LEU A 25 19.06 -3.78 -9.43
N ARG A 26 19.48 -2.58 -8.99
CA ARG A 26 19.80 -1.45 -9.88
C ARG A 26 20.97 -1.77 -10.81
N GLU A 27 22.02 -2.42 -10.32
CA GLU A 27 23.14 -2.90 -11.14
C GLU A 27 22.69 -3.89 -12.23
N LYS A 28 21.62 -4.66 -11.99
CA LYS A 28 21.10 -5.63 -12.95
C LYS A 28 20.13 -5.02 -13.96
N ASN A 29 19.36 -4.01 -13.57
CA ASN A 29 18.33 -3.43 -14.43
C ASN A 29 17.93 -2.01 -13.97
N ASP A 30 17.99 -1.04 -14.89
CA ASP A 30 17.63 0.35 -14.65
C ASP A 30 16.17 0.58 -14.23
N LEU A 31 15.28 -0.39 -14.45
CA LEU A 31 13.90 -0.36 -13.95
C LEU A 31 13.83 -0.25 -12.42
N PHE A 32 14.90 -0.60 -11.71
CA PHE A 32 15.00 -0.49 -10.25
C PHE A 32 15.65 0.82 -9.78
N ASN A 33 16.10 1.70 -10.68
CA ASN A 33 16.69 3.00 -10.29
C ASN A 33 15.77 3.83 -9.39
N PRO A 34 14.45 3.91 -9.63
CA PRO A 34 13.54 4.64 -8.76
C PRO A 34 13.23 3.95 -7.42
N LEU A 35 13.64 2.68 -7.27
CA LEU A 35 13.30 1.86 -6.11
C LEU A 35 14.20 2.23 -4.93
N THR A 36 13.63 2.62 -3.81
CA THR A 36 14.33 3.01 -2.59
C THR A 36 13.87 2.15 -1.44
N HIS A 37 14.81 1.71 -0.60
CA HIS A 37 14.48 1.06 0.66
C HIS A 37 14.09 2.13 1.69
N VAL A 38 12.93 1.94 2.33
CA VAL A 38 12.40 2.76 3.43
C VAL A 38 12.23 1.83 4.63
N CYS A 39 12.97 2.11 5.71
CA CYS A 39 12.92 1.34 6.95
C CYS A 39 12.27 2.18 8.05
N GLU A 40 11.32 1.59 8.77
CA GLU A 40 10.72 2.15 9.97
C GLU A 40 11.25 1.36 11.18
N ARG A 41 12.05 2.02 12.02
CA ARG A 41 12.84 1.32 13.04
C ARG A 41 12.04 0.87 14.26
N SER A 42 10.93 1.54 14.60
CA SER A 42 10.20 1.23 15.84
C SER A 42 9.43 -0.09 15.73
N SER A 43 8.94 -0.43 14.54
CA SER A 43 8.23 -1.67 14.23
C SER A 43 9.05 -2.68 13.42
N ASP A 44 10.31 -2.35 13.12
CA ASP A 44 11.20 -3.15 12.26
C ASP A 44 10.60 -3.45 10.86
N GLN A 45 9.72 -2.56 10.38
CA GLN A 45 9.06 -2.72 9.09
C GLN A 45 9.89 -2.11 7.97
N SER A 46 10.03 -2.86 6.87
CA SER A 46 10.79 -2.46 5.70
C SER A 46 9.90 -2.39 4.46
N PHE A 47 10.07 -1.35 3.65
CA PHE A 47 9.35 -1.13 2.41
C PHE A 47 10.32 -0.90 1.25
N PHE A 48 10.00 -1.46 0.09
CA PHE A 48 10.59 -1.02 -1.19
C PHE A 48 9.65 -0.05 -1.87
N VAL A 49 10.07 1.20 -2.01
CA VAL A 49 9.24 2.31 -2.49
C VAL A 49 9.80 2.87 -3.79
N ASN A 50 8.99 2.91 -4.84
CA ASN A 50 9.30 3.62 -6.08
C ASN A 50 9.00 5.11 -5.87
N LEU A 51 10.05 5.91 -5.64
CA LEU A 51 9.91 7.33 -5.31
C LEU A 51 9.38 8.15 -6.46
N ASP A 52 9.69 7.83 -7.71
CA ASP A 52 9.15 8.54 -8.87
C ASP A 52 7.62 8.40 -8.94
N LEU A 53 7.10 7.20 -8.65
CA LEU A 53 5.65 6.97 -8.60
C LEU A 53 4.99 7.70 -7.43
N ILE A 54 5.64 7.77 -6.26
CA ILE A 54 5.13 8.52 -5.11
C ILE A 54 5.17 10.02 -5.44
N HIS A 55 6.30 10.53 -5.92
CA HIS A 55 6.50 11.93 -6.29
C HIS A 55 5.51 12.37 -7.36
N GLY A 56 5.38 11.63 -8.47
CA GLY A 56 4.43 11.98 -9.54
C GLY A 56 2.95 11.99 -9.12
N ARG A 57 2.61 11.50 -7.92
CA ARG A 57 1.25 11.52 -7.37
C ARG A 57 1.04 12.53 -6.25
N PHE A 58 2.12 12.97 -5.64
CA PHE A 58 2.06 13.77 -4.43
C PHE A 58 2.92 15.03 -4.53
N SER A 59 3.51 15.31 -5.69
CA SER A 59 4.36 16.49 -5.94
C SER A 59 3.61 17.80 -5.73
N SER A 60 2.29 17.80 -5.95
CA SER A 60 1.42 18.95 -5.66
C SER A 60 0.93 18.89 -4.22
N ILE A 61 1.84 18.93 -3.24
CA ILE A 61 1.54 18.86 -1.79
C ILE A 61 0.48 19.89 -1.37
N ASN A 62 0.41 21.03 -2.05
CA ASN A 62 -0.60 22.06 -1.77
C ASN A 62 -2.02 21.67 -2.25
N ASP A 63 -2.16 20.82 -3.26
CA ASP A 63 -3.44 20.26 -3.77
C ASP A 63 -3.74 18.84 -3.25
N THR A 64 -2.84 18.30 -2.43
CA THR A 64 -2.76 16.89 -2.05
C THR A 64 -3.95 16.40 -1.24
N CYS A 65 -4.71 17.29 -0.59
CA CYS A 65 -5.98 16.92 0.02
C CYS A 65 -7.01 16.41 -1.02
N ASN A 66 -6.99 16.98 -2.23
CA ASN A 66 -7.94 16.61 -3.28
C ASN A 66 -7.52 15.31 -3.96
N GLU A 67 -6.23 15.13 -4.28
CA GLU A 67 -5.76 13.91 -4.93
C GLU A 67 -5.72 12.69 -3.99
N LEU A 68 -5.20 12.83 -2.76
CA LEU A 68 -5.32 11.74 -1.77
C LEU A 68 -6.78 11.44 -1.49
N GLY A 69 -7.63 12.47 -1.34
CA GLY A 69 -9.06 12.27 -1.09
C GLY A 69 -9.77 11.54 -2.23
N SER A 70 -9.26 11.64 -3.46
CA SER A 70 -9.81 10.94 -4.62
C SER A 70 -9.43 9.46 -4.64
N TRP A 71 -8.17 9.13 -4.30
CA TRP A 71 -7.65 7.77 -4.35
C TRP A 71 -7.84 6.98 -3.05
N VAL A 72 -7.65 7.61 -1.90
CA VAL A 72 -7.63 6.95 -0.61
C VAL A 72 -8.76 7.46 0.26
N THR A 73 -9.55 6.53 0.77
CA THR A 73 -10.54 6.81 1.79
C THR A 73 -9.97 6.45 3.15
N PHE A 74 -9.84 7.45 4.01
CA PHE A 74 -9.38 7.27 5.39
C PHE A 74 -10.55 6.84 6.26
N ILE A 75 -10.36 5.77 7.04
CA ILE A 75 -11.39 5.18 7.90
C ILE A 75 -10.88 5.18 9.34
N GLN A 76 -11.59 5.87 10.22
CA GLN A 76 -11.36 5.82 11.66
C GLN A 76 -11.97 4.54 12.22
N LEU A 77 -11.19 3.82 13.01
CA LEU A 77 -11.62 2.59 13.66
C LEU A 77 -12.04 2.78 15.13
N ASP A 78 -11.55 3.82 15.82
CA ASP A 78 -11.91 4.07 17.22
C ASP A 78 -13.28 4.73 17.35
N GLY A 79 -14.12 4.09 18.16
CA GLY A 79 -15.53 4.44 18.27
C GLY A 79 -16.35 3.87 17.12
N PRO A 80 -17.39 4.57 16.64
CA PRO A 80 -18.12 4.11 15.46
C PRO A 80 -17.21 4.22 14.23
N VAL A 81 -17.04 3.09 13.52
CA VAL A 81 -16.26 3.03 12.28
C VAL A 81 -16.83 4.06 11.31
N SER A 82 -15.99 5.00 10.88
CA SER A 82 -16.45 6.15 10.11
C SER A 82 -15.38 6.67 9.17
N ARG A 83 -15.82 7.41 8.15
CA ARG A 83 -14.92 8.01 7.17
C ARG A 83 -14.34 9.31 7.70
N ILE A 84 -13.02 9.46 7.58
CA ILE A 84 -12.32 10.73 7.79
C ILE A 84 -12.28 11.48 6.45
N ILE A 85 -12.71 12.74 6.48
CA ILE A 85 -12.81 13.58 5.28
C ILE A 85 -11.42 14.03 4.80
N LYS A 86 -10.52 14.36 5.73
CA LYS A 86 -9.17 14.86 5.43
C LYS A 86 -8.11 13.86 5.89
N PRO A 87 -7.02 13.65 5.15
CA PRO A 87 -5.89 12.86 5.62
C PRO A 87 -5.38 13.41 6.97
N PRO A 88 -4.98 12.55 7.93
CA PRO A 88 -4.37 13.02 9.17
C PRO A 88 -3.11 13.86 8.89
N ALA A 89 -2.94 14.97 9.61
CA ALA A 89 -1.84 15.91 9.40
C ALA A 89 -0.46 15.25 9.56
N ALA A 90 -0.34 14.31 10.51
CA ALA A 90 0.87 13.53 10.71
C ALA A 90 1.22 12.69 9.49
N VAL A 91 0.24 12.05 8.84
CA VAL A 91 0.46 11.28 7.59
C VAL A 91 0.98 12.18 6.47
N ILE A 92 0.42 13.39 6.32
CA ILE A 92 0.88 14.38 5.33
C ILE A 92 2.32 14.81 5.63
N SER A 93 2.64 15.06 6.91
CA SER A 93 3.99 15.42 7.34
C SER A 93 5.00 14.32 7.01
N LEU A 94 4.66 13.06 7.31
CA LEU A 94 5.51 11.91 7.00
C LEU A 94 5.71 11.72 5.50
N LEU A 95 4.64 11.83 4.72
CA LEU A 95 4.72 11.76 3.27
C LEU A 95 5.60 12.88 2.70
N SER A 96 5.47 14.09 3.23
CA SER A 96 6.31 15.24 2.84
C SER A 96 7.78 14.99 3.18
N GLN A 97 8.09 14.36 4.31
CA GLN A 97 9.45 13.98 4.67
C GLN A 97 10.04 12.96 3.69
N ILE A 98 9.26 11.97 3.26
CA ILE A 98 9.67 11.00 2.23
C ILE A 98 9.92 11.72 0.90
N LEU A 99 9.01 12.58 0.48
CA LEU A 99 9.07 13.30 -0.80
C LEU A 99 10.21 14.31 -0.88
N ASN A 100 10.48 15.02 0.21
CA ASN A 100 11.56 16.03 0.25
C ASN A 100 12.94 15.39 0.34
N ARG A 101 13.01 14.11 0.72
CA ARG A 101 14.23 13.32 0.69
C ARG A 101 14.28 12.54 -0.62
N ILE A 102 14.37 13.25 -1.75
CA ILE A 102 14.81 12.64 -3.02
C ILE A 102 16.32 12.55 -2.93
N PRO A 103 16.88 11.36 -2.73
CA PRO A 103 18.29 11.32 -2.49
C PRO A 103 19.02 11.20 -3.84
N SER A 104 20.20 11.83 -3.96
CA SER A 104 21.07 11.64 -5.11
C SER A 104 21.45 10.15 -5.22
N PRO A 105 21.41 9.53 -6.41
CA PRO A 105 21.79 8.13 -6.55
C PRO A 105 23.25 7.86 -6.13
N PRO A 106 23.59 6.70 -5.56
CA PRO A 106 22.72 5.61 -5.10
C PRO A 106 22.39 5.82 -3.62
N ALA A 107 21.12 6.07 -3.31
CA ALA A 107 20.79 6.37 -1.92
C ALA A 107 19.72 5.48 -1.33
N THR A 108 19.99 5.16 -0.06
CA THR A 108 19.11 4.52 0.89
C THR A 108 18.37 5.63 1.60
N LEU A 109 17.04 5.53 1.68
CA LEU A 109 16.26 6.44 2.50
C LEU A 109 16.01 5.76 3.84
N GLU A 110 16.89 6.02 4.79
CA GLU A 110 16.55 5.71 6.16
C GLU A 110 15.53 6.74 6.65
N LEU A 111 14.28 6.29 6.71
CA LEU A 111 13.21 7.05 7.33
C LEU A 111 13.26 6.73 8.81
N THR A 112 14.19 7.37 9.53
CA THR A 112 14.07 7.47 10.98
C THR A 112 12.84 8.31 11.27
N LEU A 113 11.69 7.65 11.30
CA LEU A 113 10.50 8.23 11.87
C LEU A 113 10.83 8.55 13.31
N GLN A 114 10.49 9.77 13.72
CA GLN A 114 10.62 10.12 15.12
C GLN A 114 9.81 9.09 15.92
N ASP A 115 10.34 8.63 17.05
CA ASP A 115 9.66 7.67 17.95
C ASP A 115 8.30 8.19 18.47
N SER A 116 7.95 9.44 18.13
CA SER A 116 6.68 10.09 18.40
C SER A 116 5.52 9.67 17.47
N TYR A 117 5.77 9.01 16.34
CA TYR A 117 4.69 8.57 15.44
C TYR A 117 4.17 7.19 15.83
N GLY A 118 2.92 7.12 16.29
CA GLY A 118 2.27 5.85 16.58
C GLY A 118 1.52 5.25 15.37
N PRO A 119 0.87 4.10 15.58
CA PRO A 119 0.08 3.40 14.56
C PRO A 119 -0.97 4.27 13.86
N GLU A 120 -1.46 5.33 14.53
CA GLU A 120 -2.38 6.33 13.99
C GLU A 120 -1.88 7.00 12.70
N SER A 121 -0.56 7.07 12.53
CA SER A 121 0.09 7.69 11.39
C SER A 121 0.80 6.67 10.52
N LEU A 122 1.37 5.62 11.11
CA LEU A 122 2.15 4.61 10.40
C LEU A 122 1.28 3.68 9.55
N VAL A 123 0.17 3.18 10.09
CA VAL A 123 -0.76 2.31 9.35
C VAL A 123 -1.33 3.02 8.10
N PRO A 124 -1.89 4.24 8.20
CA PRO A 124 -2.37 4.93 7.01
C PRO A 124 -1.23 5.32 6.06
N LEU A 125 -0.03 5.65 6.54
CA LEU A 125 1.13 5.89 5.67
C LEU A 125 1.49 4.62 4.87
N ALA A 126 1.56 3.46 5.52
CA ALA A 126 1.82 2.19 4.85
C ALA A 126 0.77 1.93 3.75
N ALA A 127 -0.52 2.14 4.04
CA ALA A 127 -1.60 2.04 3.05
C ALA A 127 -1.35 2.97 1.84
N LEU A 128 -0.90 4.21 2.05
CA LEU A 128 -0.54 5.13 0.96
C LEU A 128 0.62 4.60 0.11
N LEU A 129 1.70 4.17 0.76
CA LEU A 129 2.89 3.64 0.07
C LEU A 129 2.53 2.41 -0.76
N LEU A 130 1.70 1.52 -0.21
CA LEU A 130 1.26 0.27 -0.83
C LEU A 130 0.18 0.45 -1.91
N GLU A 131 -0.31 1.67 -2.12
CA GLU A 131 -1.44 2.04 -3.00
C GLU A 131 -2.78 1.45 -2.59
N TYR A 132 -3.07 1.35 -1.31
CA TYR A 132 -4.38 0.87 -0.87
C TYR A 132 -5.41 1.98 -1.08
N PRO A 133 -6.60 1.68 -1.63
CA PRO A 133 -7.65 2.68 -1.79
C PRO A 133 -8.34 3.01 -0.47
N ILE A 134 -8.04 2.27 0.59
CA ILE A 134 -8.55 2.42 1.95
C ILE A 134 -7.34 2.49 2.89
N ALA A 135 -7.36 3.45 3.81
CA ALA A 135 -6.35 3.61 4.84
C ALA A 135 -7.03 3.67 6.19
N TYR A 136 -6.72 2.73 7.08
CA TYR A 136 -7.24 2.74 8.43
C TYR A 136 -6.43 3.67 9.31
N THR A 137 -7.11 4.33 10.22
CA THR A 137 -6.51 5.13 11.28
C THR A 137 -7.03 4.61 12.62
N VAL A 138 -6.11 4.32 13.52
CA VAL A 138 -6.40 3.98 14.92
C VAL A 138 -5.93 5.15 15.78
N THR A 139 -6.62 5.55 16.83
CA THR A 139 -6.29 6.68 17.72
C THR A 139 -5.82 6.19 19.08
N SER A 140 -6.07 4.91 19.39
CA SER A 140 -5.67 4.28 20.64
C SER A 140 -4.91 2.99 20.37
N THR A 141 -3.84 2.78 21.14
CA THR A 141 -3.04 1.54 21.12
C THR A 141 -3.74 0.35 21.78
N SER A 142 -4.97 0.54 22.29
CA SER A 142 -5.61 -0.37 23.25
C SER A 142 -6.52 -1.45 22.65
N SER A 143 -6.64 -1.57 21.32
CA SER A 143 -7.66 -2.46 20.75
C SER A 143 -7.10 -3.51 19.80
N GLN A 144 -6.82 -4.70 20.33
CA GLN A 144 -6.33 -5.86 19.56
C GLN A 144 -7.40 -6.56 18.69
N ALA A 145 -8.62 -6.03 18.56
CA ALA A 145 -9.67 -6.68 17.78
C ALA A 145 -10.76 -5.72 17.25
N ILE A 146 -10.41 -4.50 16.83
CA ILE A 146 -11.42 -3.49 16.45
C ILE A 146 -12.38 -3.99 15.35
N LEU A 147 -11.88 -4.84 14.45
CA LEU A 147 -12.67 -5.40 13.34
C LEU A 147 -13.05 -6.87 13.53
N GLY A 148 -12.79 -7.46 14.70
CA GLY A 148 -13.15 -8.85 14.98
C GLY A 148 -14.66 -9.08 14.86
N GLY A 149 -15.07 -10.05 14.04
CA GLY A 149 -16.48 -10.35 13.79
C GLY A 149 -17.21 -9.32 12.91
N VAL A 150 -16.52 -8.29 12.41
CA VAL A 150 -17.09 -7.32 11.47
C VAL A 150 -17.01 -7.90 10.04
N PRO A 151 -18.13 -7.98 9.30
CA PRO A 151 -18.08 -8.35 7.88
C PRO A 151 -17.24 -7.35 7.08
N LEU A 152 -16.29 -7.89 6.31
CA LEU A 152 -15.38 -7.14 5.46
C LEU A 152 -15.65 -7.45 3.99
N ASP A 153 -15.73 -6.40 3.18
CA ASP A 153 -15.60 -6.48 1.74
C ASP A 153 -14.12 -6.67 1.42
N VAL A 154 -13.73 -7.83 0.90
CA VAL A 154 -12.35 -8.19 0.54
C VAL A 154 -12.17 -8.11 -0.96
N TYR A 155 -11.11 -7.41 -1.37
CA TYR A 155 -10.76 -7.20 -2.77
C TYR A 155 -9.36 -7.74 -3.04
N GLN A 156 -9.21 -8.50 -4.12
CA GLN A 156 -7.93 -9.02 -4.55
C GLN A 156 -7.74 -8.74 -6.04
N CYS A 157 -6.75 -7.89 -6.36
CA CYS A 157 -6.32 -7.64 -7.72
C CYS A 157 -5.26 -8.65 -8.11
N ILE A 158 -5.54 -9.41 -9.17
CA ILE A 158 -4.76 -10.54 -9.64
C ILE A 158 -4.26 -10.23 -11.04
N VAL A 159 -2.99 -10.54 -11.26
CA VAL A 159 -2.31 -10.43 -12.55
C VAL A 159 -2.12 -11.85 -13.08
N LYS A 160 -2.79 -12.14 -14.20
CA LYS A 160 -2.72 -13.40 -14.92
C LYS A 160 -1.69 -13.26 -16.03
N HIS A 161 -0.67 -14.10 -15.98
CA HIS A 161 0.39 -14.15 -16.97
C HIS A 161 0.00 -15.12 -18.10
N PRO A 162 0.52 -14.94 -19.33
CA PRO A 162 0.25 -15.85 -20.43
C PRO A 162 0.91 -17.21 -20.20
N ALA A 163 0.24 -18.30 -20.58
CA ALA A 163 0.79 -19.65 -20.52
C ALA A 163 2.19 -19.70 -21.13
N VAL A 164 3.22 -19.88 -20.28
CA VAL A 164 4.58 -20.10 -20.77
C VAL A 164 4.59 -21.51 -21.32
N SER A 165 4.70 -21.64 -22.64
CA SER A 165 4.63 -22.91 -23.39
C SER A 165 5.85 -23.83 -23.19
N THR A 166 6.49 -23.78 -22.02
CA THR A 166 7.55 -24.72 -21.65
C THR A 166 6.91 -25.97 -21.04
N HIS A 167 7.34 -27.13 -21.52
CA HIS A 167 6.79 -28.48 -21.26
C HIS A 167 6.81 -28.98 -19.80
N ALA A 168 6.80 -28.09 -18.80
CA ALA A 168 6.69 -28.44 -17.38
C ALA A 168 5.34 -27.96 -16.85
N SER A 169 4.54 -28.92 -16.37
CA SER A 169 3.19 -28.77 -15.82
C SER A 169 3.11 -28.04 -14.47
N THR A 170 3.92 -27.01 -14.25
CA THR A 170 3.75 -26.12 -13.10
C THR A 170 2.61 -25.17 -13.42
N GLN A 171 1.48 -25.33 -12.72
CA GLN A 171 0.34 -24.42 -12.80
C GLN A 171 0.87 -22.99 -12.75
N GLN A 172 0.58 -22.20 -13.78
CA GLN A 172 0.97 -20.81 -13.78
C GLN A 172 0.21 -20.10 -12.67
N GLU A 173 0.92 -19.72 -11.62
CA GLU A 173 0.31 -19.09 -10.46
C GLU A 173 -0.07 -17.64 -10.79
N ASP A 174 -1.36 -17.37 -10.68
CA ASP A 174 -1.94 -16.03 -10.63
C ASP A 174 -1.17 -15.18 -9.60
N THR A 175 -0.59 -14.05 -10.04
CA THR A 175 0.17 -13.18 -9.13
C THR A 175 -0.76 -12.17 -8.46
N SER A 176 -0.86 -12.20 -7.12
CA SER A 176 -1.62 -11.20 -6.37
C SER A 176 -0.87 -9.87 -6.35
N LEU A 177 -1.43 -8.85 -7.01
CA LEU A 177 -0.85 -7.50 -7.03
C LEU A 177 -1.11 -6.77 -5.72
N ILE A 178 -2.37 -6.73 -5.29
CA ILE A 178 -2.82 -6.03 -4.08
C ILE A 178 -4.03 -6.79 -3.52
N LYS A 179 -4.05 -7.00 -2.20
CA LYS A 179 -5.19 -7.51 -1.44
C LYS A 179 -5.47 -6.55 -0.30
N PHE A 180 -6.72 -6.11 -0.16
CA PHE A 180 -7.16 -5.21 0.91
C PHE A 180 -8.62 -5.48 1.25
N SER A 181 -9.08 -4.89 2.35
CA SER A 181 -10.46 -5.03 2.80
C SER A 181 -11.01 -3.69 3.30
N CYS A 182 -12.34 -3.58 3.39
CA CYS A 182 -13.05 -2.52 4.11
C CYS A 182 -14.30 -3.06 4.81
N PRO A 183 -14.70 -2.51 5.97
CA PRO A 183 -15.96 -2.92 6.61
C PRO A 183 -17.17 -2.74 5.70
N SER A 184 -17.91 -3.82 5.44
CA SER A 184 -18.98 -3.83 4.42
C SER A 184 -20.09 -2.83 4.72
N HIS A 185 -20.37 -2.57 6.00
CA HIS A 185 -21.42 -1.63 6.41
C HIS A 185 -21.13 -0.18 6.00
N LEU A 186 -19.87 0.19 5.72
CA LEU A 186 -19.52 1.55 5.32
C LEU A 186 -20.09 1.93 3.95
N ALA A 187 -20.33 0.97 3.07
CA ALA A 187 -20.92 1.22 1.76
C ALA A 187 -22.35 1.80 1.83
N ALA A 188 -23.05 1.59 2.95
CA ALA A 188 -24.39 2.14 3.18
C ALA A 188 -24.38 3.66 3.33
N SER A 189 -23.40 4.21 4.05
CA SER A 189 -23.22 5.65 4.29
C SER A 189 -22.23 6.31 3.32
N ASN A 190 -21.44 5.52 2.59
CA ASN A 190 -20.40 6.00 1.68
C ASN A 190 -20.53 5.32 0.32
N SER A 191 -21.30 5.92 -0.59
CA SER A 191 -21.61 5.34 -1.91
C SER A 191 -20.39 5.02 -2.79
N HIS A 192 -19.26 5.69 -2.57
CA HIS A 192 -17.99 5.46 -3.25
C HIS A 192 -17.25 4.20 -2.77
N LEU A 193 -17.61 3.67 -1.59
CA LEU A 193 -17.10 2.42 -1.04
C LEU A 193 -17.90 1.19 -1.47
N ARG A 194 -18.95 1.38 -2.29
CA ARG A 194 -19.69 0.23 -2.86
C ARG A 194 -18.75 -0.67 -3.66
N PRO A 195 -18.89 -2.00 -3.59
CA PRO A 195 -17.98 -2.93 -4.26
C PRO A 195 -17.72 -2.65 -5.72
N SER A 196 -18.77 -2.37 -6.51
CA SER A 196 -18.62 -2.02 -7.93
C SER A 196 -17.75 -0.77 -8.14
N ARG A 197 -17.88 0.25 -7.29
CA ARG A 197 -17.09 1.49 -7.37
C ARG A 197 -15.63 1.25 -6.99
N ILE A 198 -15.36 0.42 -5.99
CA ILE A 198 -14.00 0.04 -5.60
C ILE A 198 -13.33 -0.79 -6.69
N VAL A 199 -14.04 -1.78 -7.26
CA VAL A 199 -13.56 -2.57 -8.39
C VAL A 199 -13.22 -1.67 -9.58
N ASP A 200 -14.11 -0.77 -9.98
CA ASP A 200 -13.86 0.20 -11.06
C ASP A 200 -12.64 1.08 -10.78
N LYS A 201 -12.54 1.59 -9.53
CA LYS A 201 -11.48 2.49 -9.09
C LYS A 201 -10.12 1.79 -9.11
N VAL A 202 -10.03 0.58 -8.55
CA VAL A 202 -8.82 -0.25 -8.58
C VAL A 202 -8.46 -0.63 -10.01
N SER A 203 -9.46 -1.02 -10.81
CA SER A 203 -9.25 -1.39 -12.20
C SER A 203 -8.62 -0.24 -12.98
N LYS A 204 -9.25 0.95 -12.97
CA LYS A 204 -8.72 2.15 -13.64
C LYS A 204 -7.29 2.51 -13.20
N ARG A 205 -6.96 2.30 -11.92
CA ARG A 205 -5.65 2.66 -11.35
C ARG A 205 -4.51 1.74 -11.81
N PHE A 206 -4.78 0.45 -12.01
CA PHE A 206 -3.75 -0.53 -12.34
C PHE A 206 -3.77 -0.97 -13.80
N LEU A 207 -4.93 -0.93 -14.47
CA LEU A 207 -5.11 -1.38 -15.85
C LEU A 207 -4.14 -0.68 -16.82
N ASN A 208 -4.05 0.66 -16.76
CA ASN A 208 -3.17 1.43 -17.64
C ASN A 208 -1.68 1.06 -17.52
N ARG A 209 -1.26 0.54 -16.36
CA ARG A 209 0.12 0.10 -16.12
C ARG A 209 0.33 -1.34 -16.55
N ILE A 210 -0.64 -2.21 -16.30
CA ILE A 210 -0.59 -3.62 -16.66
C ILE A 210 -0.72 -3.81 -18.18
N GLN A 211 -1.56 -3.03 -18.86
CA GLN A 211 -1.71 -3.08 -20.32
C GLN A 211 -0.44 -2.74 -21.10
N ARG A 212 0.55 -2.09 -20.45
CA ARG A 212 1.88 -1.86 -21.05
C ARG A 212 2.73 -3.12 -21.08
N LEU A 213 2.36 -4.14 -20.30
CA LEU A 213 2.97 -5.46 -20.31
C LEU A 213 2.20 -6.32 -21.32
N ALA A 214 2.89 -6.81 -22.35
CA ALA A 214 2.28 -7.67 -23.35
C ALA A 214 1.69 -8.93 -22.70
N ASP A 215 0.51 -9.33 -23.16
CA ASP A 215 -0.16 -10.59 -22.82
C ASP A 215 -0.52 -10.81 -21.34
N VAL A 216 -0.44 -9.76 -20.51
CA VAL A 216 -0.85 -9.80 -19.12
C VAL A 216 -2.31 -9.37 -18.97
N ARG A 217 -3.11 -10.13 -18.22
CA ARG A 217 -4.49 -9.79 -17.90
C ARG A 217 -4.64 -9.45 -16.42
N MET A 218 -5.52 -8.50 -16.11
CA MET A 218 -5.87 -8.16 -14.74
C MET A 218 -7.29 -8.63 -14.44
N ASP A 219 -7.46 -9.19 -13.25
CA ASP A 219 -8.74 -9.63 -12.70
C ASP A 219 -8.89 -9.07 -11.28
N ILE A 220 -10.10 -8.73 -10.87
CA ILE A 220 -10.37 -8.25 -9.50
C ILE A 220 -11.43 -9.13 -8.89
N ARG A 221 -11.03 -9.92 -7.90
CA ARG A 221 -11.94 -10.76 -7.12
C ARG A 221 -12.50 -9.96 -5.95
N TYR A 222 -13.81 -10.10 -5.73
CA TYR A 222 -14.54 -9.51 -4.61
C TYR A 222 -15.32 -10.60 -3.89
N HIS A 223 -15.30 -10.56 -2.56
CA HIS A 223 -16.17 -11.37 -1.70
C HIS A 223 -16.34 -10.68 -0.35
N VAL A 224 -17.28 -11.17 0.46
CA VAL A 224 -17.46 -10.75 1.85
C VAL A 224 -16.91 -11.84 2.77
N GLU A 225 -16.11 -11.45 3.75
CA GLU A 225 -15.49 -12.34 4.72
C GLU A 225 -15.65 -11.77 6.13
N GLY A 226 -15.95 -12.61 7.12
CA GLY A 226 -15.89 -12.27 8.53
C GLY A 226 -14.68 -12.95 9.15
N LEU A 227 -13.82 -12.18 9.83
CA LEU A 227 -12.62 -12.68 10.48
C LEU A 227 -12.69 -12.47 11.98
N ASP A 228 -12.28 -13.47 12.76
CA ASP A 228 -12.21 -13.35 14.22
C ASP A 228 -11.17 -12.32 14.66
N ARG A 229 -10.09 -12.18 13.87
CA ARG A 229 -9.02 -11.22 14.07
C ARG A 229 -8.53 -10.69 12.74
N ILE A 230 -8.21 -9.40 12.69
CA ILE A 230 -7.63 -8.74 11.52
C ILE A 230 -6.32 -8.10 11.95
N ALA A 231 -5.24 -8.45 11.27
CA ALA A 231 -3.98 -7.72 11.36
C ALA A 231 -4.09 -6.47 10.50
N LEU A 232 -3.76 -5.32 11.08
CA LEU A 232 -3.70 -4.01 10.43
C LEU A 232 -2.24 -3.61 10.18
#